data_AF-A0A315VC51-F1
#
_entry.id   AF-A0A315VC51-F1
#
_cell.length_a   1.000
_cell.length_b   1.000
_cell.length_c   1.000
_cell.angle_alpha   90.00
_cell.angle_beta   90.00
_cell.angle_gamma   90.00
#
_symmetry.space_group_name_H-M   'P 1'
#
loop_
_entity.id
_entity.type
_entity.pdbx_description
1 polymer ?
#
loop_
_entity_poly.entity_id
_entity_poly.type
_entity_poly.pdbx_seq_one_letter_code
_entity_poly.pdbx_strand_id
1 'polypeptide(L)' 'MRPLYVIFAVGALASSGSLLALILYFVLSTTSTPTEDWQRATSIYEFNATDIDGNLVSLEKYRGNVVIITNVASK' A
#
# COMPACT_ATOMS: atom_id res chain seq x y z
N MET A 1 3.98 46.24 33.38
CA MET A 1 2.83 45.62 32.67
C MET A 1 3.29 44.81 31.44
N ARG A 2 4.24 43.87 31.60
CA ARG A 2 4.81 43.08 30.49
C ARG A 2 5.06 41.57 30.78
N PRO A 3 4.74 40.96 31.94
CA PRO A 3 4.98 39.53 32.12
C PRO A 3 3.80 38.62 31.74
N LEU A 4 2.56 39.14 31.65
CA LEU A 4 1.37 38.30 31.39
C LEU A 4 1.19 37.96 29.90
N TYR A 5 1.61 38.85 28.99
CA TYR A 5 1.48 38.63 27.54
C TYR A 5 2.45 37.57 27.00
N VAL A 6 3.61 37.40 27.65
CA VAL A 6 4.65 36.43 27.24
C VAL A 6 4.19 35.00 27.52
N ILE A 7 3.45 34.77 28.61
CA ILE A 7 2.91 33.45 28.97
C ILE A 7 1.77 33.06 28.01
N PHE A 8 0.91 34.00 27.63
CA PHE A 8 -0.13 33.78 26.61
C PHE A 8 0.46 33.58 25.20
N ALA A 9 1.56 34.25 24.86
CA ALA A 9 2.25 34.06 23.58
C ALA A 9 2.92 32.68 23.47
N VAL A 10 3.49 32.15 24.56
CA VAL A 10 4.13 30.82 24.57
C VAL A 10 3.09 29.68 24.56
N GLY A 11 1.92 29.87 25.18
CA GLY A 11 0.81 28.91 25.10
C GLY A 11 0.19 28.80 23.70
N ALA A 12 0.20 29.88 22.91
CA ALA A 12 -0.33 29.89 21.55
C ALA A 12 0.64 29.35 20.48
N LEU A 13 1.95 29.40 20.71
CA LEU A 13 2.96 28.87 19.77
C LEU A 13 3.13 27.35 19.85
N ALA A 14 2.86 26.72 21.00
CA ALA A 14 2.96 25.27 21.17
C ALA A 14 1.81 24.49 20.48
N SER A 15 0.63 25.11 20.31
CA SER A 15 -0.51 24.46 19.66
C SER A 15 -0.34 24.36 18.14
N SER A 16 0.30 25.36 17.52
CA SER A 16 0.52 25.40 16.07
C SER A 16 1.49 24.32 15.59
N GLY A 17 2.59 24.10 16.32
CA GLY A 17 3.53 23.01 16.01
C GLY A 17 2.92 21.62 16.21
N SER A 18 2.10 21.46 17.25
CA SER A 18 1.43 20.19 17.54
C SER A 18 0.31 19.88 16.54
N LEU A 19 -0.46 20.90 16.13
CA LEU A 19 -1.46 20.79 15.07
C LEU A 19 -0.83 20.50 13.71
N LEU A 20 0.26 21.20 13.37
CA LEU A 20 1.01 20.91 12.15
C LEU A 20 1.61 19.51 12.15
N ALA A 21 2.14 19.04 13.29
CA ALA A 21 2.64 17.68 13.43
C ALA A 21 1.51 16.64 13.30
N LEU A 22 0.32 16.91 13.85
CA LEU A 22 -0.84 16.03 13.73
C LEU A 22 -1.37 15.99 12.28
N ILE A 23 -1.45 17.14 11.62
CA ILE A 23 -1.83 17.25 10.21
C ILE A 23 -0.81 16.52 9.33
N LEU A 24 0.49 16.75 9.55
CA LEU A 24 1.56 16.09 8.80
C LEU A 24 1.56 14.57 9.03
N TYR A 25 1.36 14.13 10.27
CA TYR A 25 1.20 12.72 10.60
C TYR A 25 0.01 12.11 9.86
N PHE A 26 -1.15 12.76 9.87
CA PHE A 26 -2.34 12.27 9.17
C PHE A 26 -2.14 12.23 7.65
N VAL A 27 -1.51 13.25 7.06
CA VAL A 27 -1.19 13.31 5.62
C VAL A 27 -0.13 12.26 5.21
N LEU A 28 0.83 11.93 6.09
CA LEU A 28 1.76 10.80 5.85
C LEU A 28 1.08 9.43 6.04
N SER A 29 0.09 9.35 6.94
CA SER A 29 -0.62 8.10 7.23
C SER A 29 -1.58 7.68 6.12
N THR A 30 -1.95 8.59 5.20
CA THR A 30 -2.75 8.26 4.02
C THR A 30 -1.94 7.62 2.90
N THR A 31 -0.76 7.08 3.17
CA THR A 31 -0.04 6.26 2.20
C THR A 31 -0.89 5.04 1.90
N SER A 32 -1.49 5.06 0.71
CA SER A 32 -2.29 4.00 0.12
C SER A 32 -1.67 2.65 0.43
N THR A 33 -2.45 1.73 1.00
CA THR A 33 -2.10 0.32 1.06
C THR A 33 -1.57 -0.09 -0.32
N PRO A 34 -0.33 -0.59 -0.45
CA PRO A 34 0.16 -1.07 -1.72
C PRO A 34 -0.86 -2.06 -2.25
N THR A 35 -1.41 -1.78 -3.43
CA THR A 35 -2.26 -2.76 -4.09
C THR A 35 -1.39 -3.98 -4.34
N GLU A 36 -1.87 -5.13 -3.85
CA GLU A 36 -1.18 -6.40 -3.99
C GLU A 36 -0.83 -6.60 -5.47
N ASP A 37 0.32 -7.22 -5.76
CA ASP A 37 0.81 -7.32 -7.14
C ASP A 37 -0.19 -8.01 -8.07
N TRP A 38 -0.97 -8.97 -7.56
CA TRP A 38 -2.04 -9.63 -8.30
C TRP A 38 -3.21 -8.69 -8.67
N GLN A 39 -3.45 -7.62 -7.91
CA GLN A 39 -4.48 -6.61 -8.21
C GLN A 39 -4.04 -5.64 -9.33
N ARG A 40 -2.73 -5.49 -9.53
CA ARG A 40 -2.15 -4.63 -10.56
C ARG A 40 -1.86 -5.36 -11.87
N ALA A 41 -1.86 -6.69 -11.83
CA ALA A 41 -1.54 -7.51 -13.00
C ALA A 41 -2.54 -7.29 -14.14
N THR A 42 -2.02 -7.05 -15.34
CA THR A 42 -2.84 -6.80 -16.54
C THR A 42 -2.99 -8.05 -17.41
N SER A 43 -2.15 -9.05 -17.18
CA SER A 43 -2.09 -10.27 -17.95
C SER A 43 -1.80 -11.48 -17.07
N ILE A 44 -2.25 -12.65 -17.51
CA ILE A 44 -1.95 -13.93 -16.87
C ILE A 44 -0.45 -14.24 -16.88
N TYR A 45 0.31 -13.64 -17.79
CA TYR A 45 1.74 -13.92 -17.93
C TYR A 45 2.61 -13.25 -16.84
N GLU A 46 2.04 -12.33 -16.07
CA GLU A 46 2.70 -11.69 -14.93
C GLU A 46 2.70 -12.59 -13.68
N PHE A 47 2.04 -13.75 -13.74
CA PHE A 47 1.92 -14.69 -12.64
C PHE A 47 2.91 -15.85 -12.74
N ASN A 48 3.24 -16.38 -11.57
CA ASN A 48 3.94 -17.65 -11.40
C ASN A 48 3.04 -18.62 -10.65
N ALA A 49 3.12 -19.90 -10.99
CA ALA A 49 2.37 -20.97 -10.34
C ALA A 49 3.30 -22.13 -10.00
N THR A 50 3.08 -22.76 -8.86
CA THR A 50 3.73 -24.02 -8.52
C THR A 50 3.10 -25.14 -9.35
N ASP A 51 3.91 -25.89 -10.09
CA ASP A 51 3.44 -27.05 -10.83
C ASP A 51 3.22 -28.26 -9.91
N ILE A 52 2.73 -29.37 -10.48
CA ILE A 52 2.48 -30.62 -9.74
C ILE A 52 3.75 -31.29 -9.20
N ASP A 53 4.92 -30.90 -9.73
CA ASP A 53 6.23 -31.41 -9.33
C ASP A 53 6.89 -30.50 -8.27
N GLY A 54 6.22 -29.41 -7.87
CA GLY A 54 6.69 -28.48 -6.84
C GLY A 54 7.58 -27.35 -7.35
N ASN A 55 7.75 -27.20 -8.66
CA ASN A 55 8.57 -26.15 -9.24
C ASN A 55 7.75 -24.86 -9.41
N LEU A 56 8.35 -23.71 -9.09
CA LEU A 56 7.74 -22.42 -9.40
C LEU A 56 7.95 -22.10 -10.89
N VAL A 57 6.87 -22.04 -11.65
CA VAL A 57 6.91 -21.83 -13.10
C VAL A 57 6.17 -20.56 -13.49
N SER A 58 6.79 -19.77 -14.37
CA SER A 58 6.15 -18.59 -14.96
C SER A 58 5.11 -18.99 -16.01
N LEU A 59 3.96 -18.30 -15.99
CA LEU A 59 2.91 -18.49 -16.99
C LEU A 59 3.25 -17.87 -18.36
N GLU A 60 4.30 -17.04 -18.44
CA GLU A 60 4.83 -16.48 -19.69
C GLU A 60 5.13 -17.58 -20.74
N LYS A 61 5.44 -18.81 -20.31
CA LYS A 61 5.66 -19.96 -21.21
C LYS A 61 4.46 -20.31 -22.10
N TYR A 62 3.26 -19.83 -21.77
CA TYR A 62 2.05 -20.06 -22.56
C TYR A 62 1.75 -18.94 -23.56
N ARG A 63 2.58 -17.90 -23.66
CA ARG A 63 2.39 -16.80 -24.61
C ARG A 63 2.28 -17.32 -26.04
N GLY A 64 1.29 -16.82 -26.77
CA GLY A 64 1.02 -17.21 -28.17
C GLY A 64 0.13 -18.44 -28.32
N ASN A 65 -0.25 -19.11 -27.21
CA ASN A 65 -1.20 -20.20 -27.20
C ASN A 65 -2.55 -19.75 -26.65
N VAL A 66 -3.62 -20.46 -27.03
CA VAL A 66 -4.92 -20.32 -26.38
C VAL A 66 -4.87 -21.06 -25.04
N VAL A 67 -5.19 -20.36 -23.94
CA VAL A 67 -5.09 -20.88 -22.57
C VAL A 67 -6.48 -20.94 -21.93
N ILE A 68 -6.80 -22.06 -21.28
CA ILE A 68 -7.98 -22.22 -20.44
C ILE A 68 -7.52 -22.27 -18.98
N ILE A 69 -8.08 -21.40 -18.15
CA ILE A 69 -7.88 -21.39 -16.70
C ILE A 69 -9.17 -21.87 -16.06
N THR A 70 -9.08 -22.89 -15.21
CA THR A 70 -10.22 -23.46 -14.50
C THR A 70 -9.99 -23.40 -13.00
N ASN A 71 -11.02 -22.99 -12.25
CA ASN A 71 -11.05 -23.10 -10.80
C ASN A 71 -11.74 -24.42 -10.45
N VAL A 72 -11.00 -25.36 -9.87
CA VAL A 72 -11.52 -26.67 -9.48
C VAL A 72 -11.55 -26.75 -7.96
N ALA A 73 -12.74 -26.98 -7.41
CA ALA A 73 -12.88 -27.37 -6.01
C ALA A 73 -12.73 -28.89 -5.89
N SER A 74 -11.76 -29.36 -5.11
CA SER A 74 -11.62 -30.77 -4.75
C SER A 74 -12.05 -31.01 -3.29
N LYS A 75 -12.41 -32.25 -2.98
CA LYS A 75 -12.88 -32.69 -1.66
C LYS A 75 -11.73 -33.10 -0.75
#